data_AF-A0A812V885-F1
#
_entry.id   AF-A0A812V885-F1
#
_cell.length_a   1.000
_cell.length_b   1.000
_cell.length_c   1.000
_cell.angle_alpha   90.00
_cell.angle_beta   90.00
_cell.angle_gamma   90.00
#
_symmetry.space_group_name_H-M   'P 1'
#
loop_
_entity.id
_entity.type
_entity.pdbx_description
1 polymer ?
#
loop_
_entity_poly.entity_id
_entity_poly.type
_entity_poly.pdbx_seq_one_letter_code
_entity_poly.pdbx_strand_id
1 'polypeptide(L)'
;MVSSATSRTSLCTVPFLGLLLVLAAAAAFPYTLEPLVEFLRGGPLIQCLGTVNDHQSEFPCQRPVGHAVLEQTWWLPRASVTVDGWIADYGPLLPYLLLVTQLYTETVEQAAEEFGQWCPCPCWCVALAWWILMTLVRLVIFCLVRPYNEFFSDHIFLLNCMLAQIQMSLAMTSCRRDWSSEAEWWFYLEVLVAAPLVILIFFEAFMTSWLYHTLFASCMALLASSATFQATAFIWMRLLRSTAGQETDHSKKLIEEVSSV
;
A
#
# COMPACT_ATOMS: atom_id res chain seq x y z
N MET A 1 -19.38 17.81 -26.69
CA MET A 1 -18.43 16.74 -26.31
C MET A 1 -18.28 16.73 -24.78
N VAL A 2 -19.08 15.93 -24.05
CA VAL A 2 -19.08 15.89 -22.57
C VAL A 2 -19.07 14.43 -22.04
N SER A 3 -18.73 13.44 -22.88
CA SER A 3 -19.01 12.02 -22.55
C SER A 3 -17.86 11.22 -21.91
N SER A 4 -16.68 11.79 -21.66
CA SER A 4 -15.52 11.00 -21.18
C SER A 4 -15.25 11.09 -19.67
N ALA A 5 -15.82 12.08 -18.96
CA ALA A 5 -15.52 12.32 -17.55
C ALA A 5 -16.21 11.34 -16.60
N THR A 6 -17.47 10.98 -16.87
CA THR A 6 -18.28 10.08 -16.03
C THR A 6 -17.85 8.61 -16.09
N SER A 7 -17.14 8.20 -17.16
CA SER A 7 -16.57 6.85 -17.28
C SER A 7 -15.36 6.65 -16.37
N ARG A 8 -14.55 7.71 -16.15
CA ARG A 8 -13.32 7.63 -15.36
C ARG A 8 -13.57 7.60 -13.85
N THR A 9 -14.57 8.32 -13.35
CA THR A 9 -14.97 8.28 -11.92
C THR A 9 -15.53 6.92 -11.50
N SER A 10 -16.22 6.21 -12.41
CA SER A 10 -16.70 4.85 -12.17
C SER A 10 -15.58 3.83 -11.97
N LEU A 11 -14.39 4.02 -12.57
CA LEU A 11 -13.28 3.07 -12.42
C LEU A 11 -12.59 3.18 -11.06
N CYS A 12 -12.61 4.36 -10.44
CA CYS A 12 -12.00 4.60 -9.13
C CYS A 12 -12.84 4.05 -7.96
N THR A 13 -14.16 3.93 -8.12
CA THR A 13 -15.07 3.46 -7.06
C THR A 13 -15.24 1.94 -7.01
N VAL A 14 -15.03 1.26 -8.13
CA VAL A 14 -15.16 -0.21 -8.25
C VAL A 14 -14.25 -1.00 -7.31
N PRO A 15 -12.95 -0.71 -7.15
CA PRO A 15 -12.12 -1.43 -6.18
C PRO A 15 -12.52 -1.16 -4.73
N PHE A 16 -12.99 0.05 -4.41
CA PHE A 16 -13.50 0.41 -3.09
C PHE A 16 -14.82 -0.31 -2.75
N LEU A 17 -15.74 -0.42 -3.72
CA LEU A 17 -16.98 -1.20 -3.59
C LEU A 17 -16.68 -2.69 -3.49
N GLY A 18 -15.74 -3.20 -4.30
CA GLY A 18 -15.27 -4.59 -4.22
C GLY A 18 -14.67 -4.92 -2.85
N LEU A 19 -13.83 -4.03 -2.31
CA LEU A 19 -13.31 -4.15 -0.95
C LEU A 19 -14.44 -4.15 0.09
N LEU A 20 -15.34 -3.16 0.06
CA LEU A 20 -16.44 -3.06 1.01
C LEU A 20 -17.29 -4.34 1.00
N LEU A 21 -17.48 -4.93 -0.17
CA LEU A 21 -18.23 -6.16 -0.35
C LEU A 21 -17.45 -7.39 0.15
N VAL A 22 -16.13 -7.44 -0.06
CA VAL A 22 -15.25 -8.51 0.49
C VAL A 22 -15.14 -8.43 2.01
N LEU A 23 -14.96 -7.22 2.58
CA LEU A 23 -14.93 -7.00 4.02
C LEU A 23 -16.29 -7.27 4.66
N ALA A 24 -17.39 -6.84 4.02
CA ALA A 24 -18.74 -7.15 4.49
C ALA A 24 -19.03 -8.65 4.41
N ALA A 25 -18.60 -9.34 3.36
CA ALA A 25 -18.75 -10.79 3.23
C ALA A 25 -17.92 -11.55 4.26
N ALA A 26 -16.66 -11.15 4.49
CA ALA A 26 -15.79 -11.75 5.49
C ALA A 26 -16.33 -11.54 6.92
N ALA A 27 -16.89 -10.35 7.21
CA ALA A 27 -17.51 -10.04 8.49
C ALA A 27 -18.86 -10.75 8.69
N ALA A 28 -19.67 -10.89 7.64
CA ALA A 28 -21.00 -11.50 7.73
C ALA A 28 -20.96 -13.04 7.71
N PHE A 29 -19.94 -13.65 7.10
CA PHE A 29 -19.89 -15.09 6.87
C PHE A 29 -18.49 -15.69 7.11
N PRO A 30 -17.97 -15.69 8.35
CA PRO A 30 -16.65 -16.24 8.67
C PRO A 30 -16.48 -17.70 8.23
N TYR A 31 -17.58 -18.47 8.22
CA TYR A 31 -17.60 -19.89 7.79
C TYR A 31 -17.52 -20.09 6.26
N THR A 32 -17.81 -19.07 5.44
CA THR A 32 -17.76 -19.23 3.97
C THR A 32 -16.34 -19.20 3.39
N LEU A 33 -15.34 -18.83 4.19
CA LEU A 33 -13.92 -18.91 3.81
C LEU A 33 -13.31 -20.31 4.05
N GLU A 34 -14.02 -21.24 4.71
CA GLU A 34 -13.54 -22.62 4.91
C GLU A 34 -13.06 -23.33 3.63
N PRO A 35 -13.74 -23.23 2.47
CA PRO A 35 -13.28 -23.89 1.25
C PRO A 35 -11.99 -23.27 0.68
N LEU A 36 -11.80 -21.96 0.84
CA LEU A 36 -10.58 -21.26 0.43
C LEU A 36 -9.42 -21.64 1.37
N VAL A 37 -9.71 -21.78 2.66
CA VAL A 37 -8.77 -22.27 3.67
C VAL A 37 -8.39 -23.73 3.43
N GLU A 38 -9.34 -24.59 3.06
CA GLU A 38 -9.10 -25.98 2.65
C GLU A 38 -8.26 -26.06 1.37
N PHE A 39 -8.55 -25.21 0.38
CA PHE A 39 -7.77 -25.11 -0.84
C PHE A 39 -6.31 -24.67 -0.57
N LEU A 40 -6.11 -23.69 0.33
CA LEU A 40 -4.78 -23.28 0.78
C LEU A 40 -4.09 -24.33 1.65
N ARG A 41 -4.84 -25.11 2.44
CA ARG A 41 -4.34 -26.28 3.20
C ARG A 41 -3.88 -27.43 2.30
N GLY A 42 -4.48 -27.59 1.12
CA GLY A 42 -4.17 -28.66 0.17
C GLY A 42 -2.88 -28.48 -0.64
N GLY A 43 -2.18 -27.35 -0.49
CA GLY A 43 -0.89 -27.12 -1.14
C GLY A 43 0.25 -27.92 -0.49
N PRO A 44 1.22 -28.47 -1.26
CA PRO A 44 2.32 -29.30 -0.76
C PRO A 44 3.25 -28.62 0.27
N LEU A 45 3.06 -27.33 0.54
CA LEU A 45 3.81 -26.57 1.54
C LEU A 45 3.39 -26.84 3.00
N ILE A 46 2.26 -27.52 3.25
CA ILE A 46 1.75 -27.81 4.62
C ILE A 46 2.00 -29.26 5.07
N GLN A 47 2.64 -30.10 4.25
CA GLN A 47 3.04 -31.45 4.69
C GLN A 47 4.15 -31.46 5.77
N CYS A 48 4.78 -30.32 6.08
CA CYS A 48 5.75 -30.22 7.18
C CYS A 48 5.12 -30.06 8.58
N LEU A 49 3.78 -30.06 8.72
CA LEU A 49 3.10 -29.78 9.99
C LEU A 49 2.22 -30.91 10.53
N GLY A 50 2.22 -32.09 9.89
CA GLY A 50 1.23 -33.13 10.17
C GLY A 50 1.80 -34.51 10.48
N THR A 51 2.35 -34.71 11.68
CA THR A 51 2.29 -35.98 12.43
C THR A 51 2.40 -35.73 13.94
N VAL A 52 1.47 -34.97 14.52
CA VAL A 52 1.26 -34.96 15.97
C VAL A 52 -0.12 -35.55 16.23
N ASN A 53 -0.12 -36.67 16.95
CA ASN A 53 -1.25 -37.58 17.16
C ASN A 53 -2.49 -36.90 17.75
N ASP A 54 -3.64 -37.35 17.22
CA ASP A 54 -4.99 -37.09 17.67
C ASP A 54 -5.18 -37.35 19.16
N HIS A 55 -5.46 -36.28 19.93
CA HIS A 55 -6.46 -36.24 21.01
C HIS A 55 -6.39 -34.90 21.76
N GLN A 56 -6.86 -33.81 21.13
CA GLN A 56 -7.54 -32.69 21.82
C GLN A 56 -8.13 -31.71 20.80
N SER A 57 -9.42 -31.90 20.54
CA SER A 57 -10.28 -31.12 19.65
C SER A 57 -10.87 -29.91 20.38
N GLU A 58 -10.04 -28.91 20.65
CA GLU A 58 -10.43 -27.50 20.78
C GLU A 58 -9.41 -26.81 19.91
N PHE A 59 -9.76 -26.25 18.75
CA PHE A 59 -8.80 -25.53 17.92
C PHE A 59 -8.23 -24.37 18.73
N PRO A 60 -7.02 -24.48 19.32
CA PRO A 60 -6.43 -23.30 19.86
C PRO A 60 -5.82 -22.68 18.61
N CYS A 61 -6.34 -21.54 18.17
CA CYS A 61 -5.46 -20.55 17.58
C CYS A 61 -4.47 -20.08 18.67
N GLN A 62 -3.75 -21.01 19.32
CA GLN A 62 -2.55 -20.73 20.05
C GLN A 62 -1.63 -20.17 18.97
N ARG A 63 -1.38 -18.86 19.06
CA ARG A 63 -0.30 -18.22 18.33
C ARG A 63 0.89 -19.18 18.30
N PRO A 64 1.59 -19.34 17.16
CA PRO A 64 2.76 -20.20 17.08
C PRO A 64 3.94 -19.63 17.87
N VAL A 65 3.75 -19.20 19.12
CA VAL A 65 4.77 -18.97 20.11
C VAL A 65 4.12 -19.23 21.47
N GLY A 66 3.85 -20.49 21.80
CA GLY A 66 3.87 -20.87 23.21
C GLY A 66 5.31 -20.69 23.66
N HIS A 67 5.65 -19.48 24.14
CA HIS A 67 7.00 -19.03 24.53
C HIS A 67 8.06 -20.00 24.04
N ALA A 68 8.27 -20.07 22.72
CA ALA A 68 9.43 -20.77 22.21
C ALA A 68 10.56 -19.99 22.85
N VAL A 69 11.16 -20.59 23.88
CA VAL A 69 12.27 -20.02 24.62
C VAL A 69 13.27 -19.77 23.51
N LEU A 70 13.35 -18.51 23.08
CA LEU A 70 14.31 -18.01 22.12
C LEU A 70 15.65 -18.07 22.86
N GLU A 71 16.11 -19.30 23.07
CA GLU A 71 17.39 -19.62 23.64
C GLU A 71 18.41 -19.21 22.57
N GLN A 72 18.89 -17.98 22.74
CA GLN A 72 20.21 -17.51 22.36
C GLN A 72 20.52 -17.33 20.86
N THR A 73 19.80 -16.42 20.21
CA THR A 73 20.47 -15.48 19.28
C THR A 73 20.56 -14.12 19.97
N TRP A 74 21.47 -13.95 20.94
CA TRP A 74 21.41 -12.90 21.98
C TRP A 74 21.18 -11.44 21.53
N TRP A 75 21.44 -11.11 20.26
CA TRP A 75 21.37 -9.77 19.72
C TRP A 75 20.11 -9.52 18.87
N LEU A 76 19.56 -10.54 18.21
CA LEU A 76 18.40 -10.40 17.33
C LEU A 76 17.14 -9.95 18.07
N PRO A 77 16.78 -10.53 19.23
CA PRO A 77 15.60 -10.13 19.99
C PRO A 77 15.72 -8.71 20.53
N ARG A 78 16.92 -8.27 20.94
CA ARG A 78 17.11 -6.89 21.43
C ARG A 78 16.99 -5.87 20.30
N ALA A 79 17.59 -6.17 19.15
CA ALA A 79 17.47 -5.32 17.98
C ALA A 79 16.02 -5.26 17.50
N SER A 80 15.33 -6.40 17.40
CA SER A 80 13.91 -6.46 17.01
C SER A 80 13.03 -5.71 18.02
N VAL A 81 13.09 -5.97 19.32
CA VAL A 81 12.23 -5.24 20.29
C VAL A 81 12.44 -3.72 20.23
N THR A 82 13.69 -3.28 19.98
CA THR A 82 13.96 -1.85 19.80
C THR A 82 13.37 -1.35 18.48
N VAL A 83 13.62 -2.04 17.37
CA VAL A 83 13.11 -1.69 16.04
C VAL A 83 11.57 -1.70 16.02
N ASP A 84 10.93 -2.75 16.53
CA ASP A 84 9.50 -2.89 16.73
C ASP A 84 8.93 -1.71 17.54
N GLY A 85 9.61 -1.31 18.63
CA GLY A 85 9.18 -0.15 19.42
C GLY A 85 9.21 1.15 18.61
N TRP A 86 10.28 1.39 17.86
CA TRP A 86 10.39 2.56 17.00
C TRP A 86 9.39 2.53 15.84
N ILE A 87 9.14 1.37 15.25
CA ILE A 87 8.15 1.19 14.17
C ILE A 87 6.73 1.34 14.72
N ALA A 88 6.45 0.84 15.92
CA ALA A 88 5.16 1.03 16.57
C ALA A 88 4.90 2.51 16.88
N ASP A 89 5.90 3.21 17.43
CA ASP A 89 5.76 4.61 17.86
C ASP A 89 5.83 5.60 16.69
N TYR A 90 6.74 5.39 15.74
CA TYR A 90 7.04 6.34 14.66
C TYR A 90 6.71 5.82 13.26
N GLY A 91 6.47 4.53 13.08
CA GLY A 91 6.05 3.96 11.79
C GLY A 91 4.80 4.61 11.19
N PRO A 92 3.79 5.03 11.98
CA PRO A 92 2.66 5.81 11.45
C PRO A 92 3.06 7.16 10.85
N LEU A 93 4.18 7.76 11.29
CA LEU A 93 4.66 9.07 10.82
C LEU A 93 5.49 8.98 9.53
N LEU A 94 6.07 7.80 9.25
CA LEU A 94 6.96 7.57 8.11
C LEU A 94 6.38 8.00 6.75
N PRO A 95 5.12 7.68 6.42
CA PRO A 95 4.50 8.18 5.19
C PRO A 95 4.48 9.71 5.13
N TYR A 96 4.14 10.38 6.24
CA TYR A 96 4.06 11.84 6.26
C TYR A 96 5.42 12.50 6.06
N LEU A 97 6.51 11.87 6.53
CA LEU A 97 7.86 12.36 6.23
C LEU A 97 8.14 12.33 4.73
N LEU A 98 7.76 11.24 4.05
CA LEU A 98 7.83 11.17 2.59
C LEU A 98 6.95 12.26 1.94
N LEU A 99 5.71 12.45 2.41
CA LEU A 99 4.84 13.51 1.90
C LEU A 99 5.47 14.89 2.04
N VAL A 100 6.07 15.18 3.20
CA VAL A 100 6.73 16.46 3.45
C VAL A 100 7.90 16.62 2.47
N THR A 101 8.71 15.58 2.25
CA THR A 101 9.77 15.65 1.22
C THR A 101 9.22 15.88 -0.19
N GLN A 102 8.04 15.36 -0.51
CA GLN A 102 7.37 15.60 -1.79
C GLN A 102 6.74 16.99 -1.90
N LEU A 103 6.23 17.55 -0.80
CA LEU A 103 5.68 18.91 -0.74
C LEU A 103 6.78 19.97 -0.85
N TYR A 104 7.96 19.70 -0.29
CA TYR A 104 9.11 20.62 -0.33
C TYR A 104 9.87 20.57 -1.66
N THR A 105 9.65 19.56 -2.49
CA THR A 105 10.21 19.54 -3.83
C THR A 105 9.31 20.35 -4.76
N GLU A 106 9.88 21.25 -5.56
CA GLU A 106 9.21 22.16 -6.52
C GLU A 106 8.23 21.46 -7.50
N THR A 107 8.27 20.13 -7.52
CA THR A 107 7.33 19.16 -8.12
C THR A 107 5.87 19.59 -8.11
N VAL A 108 5.45 20.18 -7.00
CA VAL A 108 4.05 20.45 -6.70
C VAL A 108 3.56 21.71 -7.39
N GLU A 109 4.42 22.74 -7.49
CA GLU A 109 4.06 24.01 -8.11
C GLU A 109 3.94 23.87 -9.62
N GLN A 110 4.88 23.15 -10.26
CA GLN A 110 4.84 22.95 -11.72
C GLN A 110 3.67 22.07 -12.17
N ALA A 111 3.38 20.97 -11.47
CA ALA A 111 2.22 20.13 -11.80
C ALA A 111 0.87 20.82 -11.51
N ALA A 112 0.84 21.87 -10.68
CA ALA A 112 -0.38 22.59 -10.34
C ALA A 112 -0.85 23.57 -11.43
N GLU A 113 0.07 24.14 -12.22
CA GLU A 113 -0.31 25.06 -13.30
C GLU A 113 -1.13 24.35 -14.39
N GLU A 114 -0.86 23.07 -14.65
CA GLU A 114 -1.53 22.31 -15.71
C GLU A 114 -2.88 21.70 -15.29
N PHE A 115 -3.01 21.26 -14.04
CA PHE A 115 -4.26 20.72 -13.52
C PHE A 115 -5.33 21.79 -13.24
N GLY A 116 -4.94 23.08 -13.21
CA GLY A 116 -5.79 24.22 -12.90
C GLY A 116 -7.00 24.41 -13.81
N GLN A 117 -7.08 23.74 -14.96
CA GLN A 117 -8.26 23.82 -15.84
C GLN A 117 -9.49 23.09 -15.31
N TRP A 118 -9.33 22.02 -14.52
CA TRP A 118 -10.45 21.18 -14.05
C TRP A 118 -10.85 21.46 -12.59
N CYS A 119 -9.92 21.97 -11.79
CA CYS A 119 -10.16 22.34 -10.41
C CYS A 119 -9.26 23.53 -10.08
N PRO A 120 -9.75 24.62 -9.46
CA PRO A 120 -8.92 25.74 -9.04
C PRO A 120 -7.94 25.37 -7.89
N CYS A 121 -7.94 24.11 -7.45
CA CYS A 121 -7.04 23.63 -6.42
C CYS A 121 -5.73 23.13 -7.03
N PRO A 122 -4.58 23.54 -6.49
CA PRO A 122 -3.28 23.07 -6.96
C PRO A 122 -3.13 21.55 -6.75
N CYS A 123 -2.37 20.89 -7.61
CA CYS A 123 -2.32 19.42 -7.70
C CYS A 123 -1.94 18.73 -6.36
N TRP A 124 -1.13 19.38 -5.54
CA TRP A 124 -0.80 18.91 -4.21
C TRP A 124 -1.97 18.84 -3.25
N CYS A 125 -2.97 19.72 -3.37
CA CYS A 125 -4.18 19.63 -2.57
C CYS A 125 -4.90 18.32 -2.84
N VAL A 126 -4.94 17.88 -4.11
CA VAL A 126 -5.55 16.60 -4.48
C VAL A 126 -4.74 15.42 -3.95
N ALA A 127 -3.41 15.45 -4.10
CA ALA A 127 -2.53 14.42 -3.55
C ALA A 127 -2.63 14.34 -2.02
N LEU A 128 -2.56 15.48 -1.34
CA LEU A 128 -2.72 15.60 0.11
C LEU A 128 -4.09 15.11 0.57
N ALA A 129 -5.17 15.52 -0.10
CA ALA A 129 -6.53 15.05 0.22
C ALA A 129 -6.66 13.54 0.03
N TRP A 130 -6.09 12.98 -1.05
CA TRP A 130 -6.08 11.55 -1.29
C TRP A 130 -5.29 10.79 -0.22
N TRP A 131 -4.16 11.34 0.22
CA TRP A 131 -3.37 10.78 1.29
C TRP A 131 -4.07 10.81 2.64
N ILE A 132 -4.69 11.94 3.00
CA ILE A 132 -5.53 12.07 4.20
C ILE A 132 -6.66 11.04 4.14
N LEU A 133 -7.32 10.89 3.00
CA LEU A 133 -8.37 9.90 2.80
C LEU A 133 -7.84 8.47 3.02
N MET A 134 -6.70 8.12 2.44
CA MET A 134 -6.06 6.81 2.63
C MET A 134 -5.70 6.55 4.11
N THR A 135 -5.20 7.56 4.83
CA THR A 135 -4.96 7.50 6.28
C THR A 135 -6.26 7.25 7.04
N LEU A 136 -7.33 7.99 6.73
CA LEU A 136 -8.61 7.82 7.41
C LEU A 136 -9.18 6.42 7.18
N VAL A 137 -9.15 5.94 5.95
CA VAL A 137 -9.56 4.57 5.59
C VAL A 137 -8.71 3.55 6.36
N ARG A 138 -7.39 3.75 6.43
CA ARG A 138 -6.46 2.93 7.21
C ARG A 138 -6.84 2.90 8.70
N LEU A 139 -7.13 4.05 9.32
CA LEU A 139 -7.54 4.14 10.73
C LEU A 139 -8.88 3.46 10.98
N VAL A 140 -9.86 3.64 10.09
CA VAL A 140 -11.17 2.99 10.20
C VAL A 140 -11.02 1.47 10.13
N ILE A 141 -10.29 0.96 9.14
CA ILE A 141 -10.05 -0.48 9.00
C ILE A 141 -9.29 -1.01 10.21
N PHE A 142 -8.26 -0.32 10.68
CA PHE A 142 -7.54 -0.70 11.90
C PHE A 142 -8.48 -0.84 13.10
N CYS A 143 -9.33 0.16 13.35
CA CYS A 143 -10.29 0.11 14.45
C CYS A 143 -11.30 -1.05 14.32
N LEU A 144 -11.74 -1.36 13.11
CA LEU A 144 -12.69 -2.45 12.84
C LEU A 144 -12.06 -3.83 12.96
N VAL A 145 -10.78 -3.95 12.59
CA VAL A 145 -10.07 -5.23 12.51
C VAL A 145 -9.35 -5.59 13.80
N ARG A 146 -9.00 -4.60 14.65
CA ARG A 146 -8.35 -4.80 15.96
C ARG A 146 -8.93 -5.96 16.81
N PRO A 147 -10.26 -6.16 16.93
CA PRO A 147 -10.81 -7.30 17.69
C PRO A 147 -10.62 -8.66 17.01
N TYR A 148 -10.28 -8.70 15.72
CA TYR A 148 -10.13 -9.90 14.89
C TYR A 148 -8.67 -10.20 14.51
N ASN A 149 -7.70 -9.73 15.31
CA ASN A 149 -6.26 -9.86 15.03
C ASN A 149 -5.76 -11.31 14.88
N GLU A 150 -6.54 -12.30 15.30
CA GLU A 150 -6.25 -13.73 15.11
C GLU A 150 -6.41 -14.18 13.65
N PHE A 151 -7.34 -13.58 12.91
CA PHE A 151 -7.68 -13.94 11.53
C PHE A 151 -7.15 -12.95 10.50
N PHE A 152 -6.66 -11.79 10.96
CA PHE A 152 -6.19 -10.73 10.10
C PHE A 152 -5.03 -9.99 10.77
N SER A 153 -3.87 -9.97 10.11
CA SER A 153 -2.73 -9.17 10.60
C SER A 153 -2.94 -7.69 10.26
N ASP A 154 -3.34 -6.91 11.26
CA ASP A 154 -3.40 -5.45 11.19
C ASP A 154 -2.02 -4.88 10.81
N HIS A 155 -0.95 -5.38 11.42
CA HIS A 155 0.41 -4.90 11.15
C HIS A 155 0.83 -5.09 9.68
N ILE A 156 0.65 -6.29 9.09
CA ILE A 156 0.98 -6.53 7.68
C ILE A 156 0.11 -5.68 6.74
N PHE A 157 -1.17 -5.49 7.08
CA PHE A 157 -2.06 -4.61 6.33
C PHE A 157 -1.56 -3.16 6.31
N LEU A 158 -1.11 -2.66 7.47
CA LEU A 158 -0.52 -1.32 7.61
C LEU A 158 0.78 -1.19 6.81
N LEU A 159 1.67 -2.19 6.86
CA LEU A 159 2.92 -2.22 6.09
C LEU A 159 2.65 -2.14 4.57
N ASN A 160 1.69 -2.92 4.06
CA ASN A 160 1.37 -2.89 2.63
C ASN A 160 0.68 -1.57 2.20
N CYS A 161 -0.09 -0.93 3.09
CA CYS A 161 -0.60 0.42 2.86
C CYS A 161 0.55 1.43 2.67
N MET A 162 1.59 1.36 3.50
CA MET A 162 2.76 2.24 3.39
C MET A 162 3.54 1.96 2.10
N LEU A 163 3.68 0.69 1.71
CA LEU A 163 4.31 0.32 0.45
C LEU A 163 3.58 0.92 -0.76
N ALA A 164 2.24 0.88 -0.77
CA ALA A 164 1.44 1.50 -1.81
C ALA A 164 1.63 3.03 -1.88
N GLN A 165 1.72 3.70 -0.73
CA GLN A 165 2.02 5.14 -0.68
C GLN A 165 3.39 5.48 -1.25
N ILE A 166 4.43 4.69 -0.91
CA ILE A 166 5.78 4.83 -1.48
C ILE A 166 5.74 4.64 -3.01
N GLN A 167 5.00 3.64 -3.51
CA GLN A 167 4.88 3.40 -4.95
C GLN A 167 4.17 4.56 -5.68
N MET A 168 3.12 5.12 -5.09
CA MET A 168 2.45 6.32 -5.62
C MET A 168 3.40 7.52 -5.64
N SER A 169 4.21 7.67 -4.59
CA SER A 169 5.23 8.72 -4.48
C SER A 169 6.27 8.61 -5.59
N LEU A 170 6.90 7.43 -5.72
CA LEU A 170 7.89 7.17 -6.76
C LEU A 170 7.31 7.29 -8.18
N ALA A 171 6.04 6.96 -8.37
CA ALA A 171 5.38 7.14 -9.66
C ALA A 171 5.23 8.61 -10.05
N MET A 172 4.85 9.49 -9.12
CA MET A 172 4.81 10.94 -9.36
C MET A 172 6.21 11.45 -9.74
N THR A 173 7.23 11.00 -9.01
CA THR A 173 8.62 11.39 -9.25
C THR A 173 9.18 10.87 -10.58
N SER A 174 8.73 9.68 -11.00
CA SER A 174 9.05 9.16 -12.34
C SER A 174 8.39 9.98 -13.44
N CYS A 175 7.09 10.33 -13.28
CA CYS A 175 6.41 11.20 -14.23
C CYS A 175 7.05 12.60 -14.30
N ARG A 176 7.50 13.18 -13.17
CA ARG A 176 8.24 14.44 -13.15
C ARG A 176 9.50 14.37 -14.00
N ARG A 177 10.27 13.28 -13.86
CA ARG A 177 11.48 13.07 -14.65
C ARG A 177 11.20 12.99 -16.15
N ASP A 178 10.04 12.50 -16.55
CA ASP A 178 9.66 12.43 -17.96
C ASP A 178 9.28 13.82 -18.52
N TRP A 179 8.84 14.76 -17.66
CA TRP A 179 8.48 16.14 -18.04
C TRP A 179 9.66 17.12 -18.00
N SER A 180 10.53 16.99 -16.99
CA SER A 180 11.69 17.86 -16.83
C SER A 180 12.91 17.28 -17.55
N SER A 181 13.45 18.01 -18.53
CA SER A 181 14.68 17.61 -19.23
C SER A 181 15.92 17.71 -18.32
N GLU A 182 15.83 18.41 -17.18
CA GLU A 182 16.96 18.59 -16.28
C GLU A 182 17.01 17.47 -15.24
N ALA A 183 18.21 16.90 -15.06
CA ALA A 183 18.43 15.84 -14.09
C ALA A 183 18.35 16.40 -12.67
N GLU A 184 17.14 16.43 -12.11
CA GLU A 184 16.93 16.86 -10.74
C GLU A 184 17.53 15.86 -9.75
N TRP A 185 18.53 16.28 -8.99
CA TRP A 185 19.15 15.51 -7.91
C TRP A 185 18.11 14.99 -6.89
N TRP A 186 16.96 15.67 -6.77
CA TRP A 186 15.81 15.27 -5.96
C TRP A 186 15.24 13.90 -6.33
N PHE A 187 15.24 13.53 -7.62
CA PHE A 187 14.84 12.19 -8.05
C PHE A 187 15.70 11.12 -7.37
N TYR A 188 17.02 11.33 -7.37
CA TYR A 188 17.95 10.39 -6.76
C TYR A 188 17.82 10.37 -5.24
N LEU A 189 17.58 11.52 -4.60
CA LEU A 189 17.33 11.58 -3.16
C LEU A 189 16.10 10.75 -2.77
N GLU A 190 14.98 10.93 -3.49
CA GLU A 190 13.74 10.22 -3.17
C GLU A 190 13.87 8.72 -3.39
N VAL A 191 14.52 8.28 -4.48
CA VAL A 191 14.83 6.86 -4.71
C VAL A 191 15.76 6.32 -3.63
N LEU A 192 16.79 7.09 -3.23
CA LEU A 192 17.74 6.73 -2.19
C LEU A 192 17.08 6.59 -0.82
N VAL A 193 16.05 7.39 -0.51
CA VAL A 193 15.26 7.30 0.72
C VAL A 193 14.23 6.18 0.64
N ALA A 194 13.55 6.00 -0.49
CA ALA A 194 12.51 4.99 -0.66
C ALA A 194 13.08 3.56 -0.64
N ALA A 195 14.24 3.31 -1.26
CA ALA A 195 14.85 1.98 -1.33
C ALA A 195 15.08 1.31 0.05
N PRO A 196 15.76 1.94 1.03
CA PRO A 196 15.94 1.35 2.35
C PRO A 196 14.62 1.21 3.12
N LEU A 197 13.65 2.12 2.91
CA LEU A 197 12.33 2.00 3.52
C LEU A 197 11.57 0.77 3.02
N VAL A 198 11.62 0.49 1.72
CA VAL A 198 11.04 -0.72 1.14
C VAL A 198 11.69 -1.98 1.72
N ILE A 199 13.02 -2.00 1.85
CA ILE A 199 13.75 -3.13 2.47
C ILE A 199 13.30 -3.32 3.92
N LEU A 200 13.22 -2.24 4.71
CA LEU A 200 12.80 -2.28 6.10
C LEU A 200 11.35 -2.76 6.25
N ILE A 201 10.43 -2.31 5.38
CA ILE A 201 9.04 -2.77 5.35
C ILE A 201 8.96 -4.27 5.04
N PHE A 202 9.74 -4.78 4.07
CA PHE A 202 9.75 -6.21 3.77
C PHE A 202 10.33 -7.05 4.91
N PHE A 203 11.41 -6.57 5.53
CA PHE A 203 12.01 -7.22 6.68
C PHE A 203 11.01 -7.29 7.85
N GLU A 204 10.34 -6.18 8.16
CA GLU A 204 9.33 -6.12 9.22
C GLU A 204 8.14 -7.02 8.92
N ALA A 205 7.64 -7.03 7.68
CA ALA A 205 6.54 -7.90 7.26
C ALA A 205 6.92 -9.37 7.39
N PHE A 206 8.16 -9.73 7.04
CA PHE A 206 8.68 -11.08 7.19
C PHE A 206 8.77 -11.49 8.66
N MET A 207 9.42 -10.67 9.50
CA MET A 207 9.55 -10.94 10.93
C MET A 207 8.18 -11.04 11.60
N THR A 208 7.26 -10.14 11.24
CA THR A 208 5.89 -10.14 11.75
C THR A 208 5.12 -11.40 11.37
N SER A 209 5.21 -11.80 10.10
CA SER A 209 4.55 -13.02 9.64
C SER A 209 5.19 -14.28 10.23
N TRP A 210 6.48 -14.27 10.52
CA TRP A 210 7.19 -15.41 11.08
C TRP A 210 6.92 -15.58 12.58
N LEU A 211 6.91 -14.48 13.34
CA LEU A 211 6.86 -14.51 14.80
C LEU A 211 5.44 -14.38 15.38
N TYR A 212 4.55 -13.63 14.74
CA TYR A 212 3.32 -13.16 15.41
C TYR A 212 2.02 -13.68 14.81
N HIS A 213 2.03 -14.11 13.54
CA HIS A 213 0.80 -14.44 12.83
C HIS A 213 0.83 -15.82 12.16
N THR A 214 -0.37 -16.35 11.92
CA THR A 214 -0.55 -17.52 11.08
C THR A 214 -0.41 -17.13 9.60
N LEU A 215 -0.02 -18.09 8.75
CA LEU A 215 0.05 -17.89 7.30
C LEU A 215 -1.29 -17.36 6.75
N PHE A 216 -2.41 -17.88 7.25
CA PHE A 216 -3.74 -17.44 6.85
C PHE A 216 -3.99 -15.96 7.16
N ALA A 217 -3.73 -15.52 8.40
CA ALA A 217 -3.93 -14.13 8.80
C ALA A 217 -3.04 -13.16 8.00
N SER A 218 -1.79 -13.56 7.71
CA SER A 218 -0.87 -12.79 6.87
C SER A 218 -1.35 -12.71 5.42
N CYS A 219 -1.80 -13.81 4.83
CA CYS A 219 -2.32 -13.83 3.46
C CYS A 219 -3.59 -13.01 3.31
N MET A 220 -4.53 -13.11 4.26
CA MET A 220 -5.76 -12.32 4.24
C MET A 220 -5.49 -10.82 4.35
N ALA A 221 -4.58 -10.42 5.25
CA ALA A 221 -4.14 -9.04 5.37
C ALA A 221 -3.49 -8.52 4.08
N LEU A 222 -2.61 -9.33 3.47
CA LEU A 222 -1.94 -9.00 2.21
C LEU A 222 -2.93 -8.86 1.04
N LEU A 223 -3.88 -9.79 0.91
CA LEU A 223 -4.90 -9.76 -0.14
C LEU A 223 -5.83 -8.56 0.01
N ALA A 224 -6.33 -8.32 1.23
CA ALA A 224 -7.19 -7.17 1.51
C ALA A 224 -6.48 -5.85 1.21
N SER A 225 -5.27 -5.65 1.77
CA SER A 225 -4.49 -4.43 1.51
C SER A 225 -4.08 -4.25 0.04
N SER A 226 -3.84 -5.35 -0.69
CA SER A 226 -3.54 -5.26 -2.13
C SER A 226 -4.79 -4.84 -2.92
N ALA A 227 -5.96 -5.40 -2.59
CA ALA A 227 -7.21 -5.02 -3.23
C ALA A 227 -7.55 -3.53 -2.98
N THR A 228 -7.22 -2.98 -1.81
CA THR A 228 -7.49 -1.58 -1.48
C THR A 228 -6.46 -0.61 -2.02
N PHE A 229 -5.22 -0.78 -1.58
CA PHE A 229 -4.20 0.24 -1.69
C PHE A 229 -3.37 0.04 -2.95
N GLN A 230 -3.04 -1.21 -3.31
CA GLN A 230 -2.32 -1.49 -4.55
C GLN A 230 -3.17 -1.22 -5.79
N ALA A 231 -4.47 -1.56 -5.76
CA ALA A 231 -5.40 -1.16 -6.82
C ALA A 231 -5.48 0.36 -6.97
N THR A 232 -5.55 1.07 -5.84
CA THR A 232 -5.55 2.54 -5.83
C THR A 232 -4.25 3.12 -6.40
N ALA A 233 -3.10 2.60 -5.98
CA ALA A 233 -1.79 3.02 -6.50
C ALA A 233 -1.70 2.76 -8.01
N PHE A 234 -2.20 1.63 -8.48
CA PHE A 234 -2.24 1.30 -9.91
C PHE A 234 -3.12 2.25 -10.71
N ILE A 235 -4.31 2.58 -10.21
CA ILE A 235 -5.19 3.56 -10.84
C ILE A 235 -4.51 4.93 -10.88
N TRP A 236 -3.89 5.35 -9.77
CA TRP A 236 -3.13 6.59 -9.69
C TRP A 236 -2.02 6.66 -10.74
N MET A 237 -1.19 5.62 -10.86
CA MET A 237 -0.15 5.52 -11.88
C MET A 237 -0.70 5.63 -13.31
N ARG A 238 -1.85 5.01 -13.59
CA ARG A 238 -2.50 5.12 -14.90
C ARG A 238 -3.02 6.52 -15.19
N LEU A 239 -3.57 7.19 -14.17
CA LEU A 239 -4.02 8.57 -14.30
C LEU A 239 -2.85 9.51 -14.62
N LEU A 240 -1.75 9.39 -13.88
CA LEU A 240 -0.53 10.18 -14.13
C LEU A 240 0.01 10.01 -15.56
N ARG A 241 0.13 8.76 -16.02
CA ARG A 241 0.60 8.47 -17.39
C ARG A 241 -0.34 9.00 -18.48
N SER A 242 -1.64 8.99 -18.22
CA SER A 242 -2.63 9.49 -19.18
C SER A 242 -2.53 11.00 -19.35
N THR A 243 -2.22 11.73 -18.28
CA THR A 243 -1.99 13.18 -18.34
C THR A 243 -0.72 13.50 -19.11
N ALA A 244 0.39 12.81 -18.81
CA ALA A 244 1.67 13.05 -19.48
C ALA A 244 1.62 12.85 -21.00
N GLY A 245 0.88 11.85 -21.49
CA GLY A 245 0.75 11.63 -22.94
C GLY A 245 0.03 12.76 -23.68
N GLN A 246 -0.97 13.39 -23.08
CA GLN A 246 -1.77 14.45 -23.73
C GLN A 246 -0.96 15.72 -23.98
N GLU A 247 -0.04 16.04 -23.08
CA GLU A 247 0.81 17.22 -23.16
C GLU A 247 1.80 17.12 -24.33
N THR A 248 2.43 15.94 -24.49
CA THR A 248 3.38 15.72 -25.59
C THR A 248 2.72 15.84 -26.97
N ASP A 249 1.44 15.46 -27.09
CA ASP A 249 0.69 15.59 -28.34
C ASP A 249 0.26 17.04 -28.61
N HIS A 250 -0.08 17.81 -27.57
CA HIS A 250 -0.44 19.22 -27.72
C HIS A 250 0.76 20.07 -28.13
N SER A 251 1.91 19.88 -27.48
CA SER A 251 3.15 20.58 -27.80
C SER A 251 3.63 20.28 -29.23
N LYS A 252 3.52 19.02 -29.69
CA LYS A 252 3.83 18.66 -31.10
C LYS A 252 2.93 19.39 -32.08
N LYS A 253 1.61 19.45 -31.83
CA LYS A 253 0.66 20.16 -32.71
C LYS A 253 0.97 21.66 -32.80
N LEU A 254 1.30 22.31 -31.68
CA LEU A 254 1.69 23.72 -31.69
C LEU A 254 2.98 23.96 -32.50
N ILE A 255 3.96 23.08 -32.37
CA ILE A 255 5.21 23.17 -33.15
C ILE A 255 4.92 22.96 -34.65
N GLU A 256 4.09 21.98 -35.01
CA GLU A 256 3.67 21.75 -36.39
C GLU A 256 2.93 22.97 -36.97
N GLU A 257 2.00 23.55 -36.22
CA GLU A 257 1.24 24.74 -36.62
C GLU A 257 2.16 25.97 -36.83
N VAL A 258 3.08 26.24 -35.88
CA VAL A 258 4.06 27.32 -36.00
C VAL A 258 5.04 27.09 -37.15
N SER A 259 5.43 25.84 -37.43
CA SER A 259 6.34 25.51 -38.54
C SER A 259 5.71 25.63 -39.94
N SER A 260 4.38 25.70 -40.01
CA SER A 260 3.63 25.78 -41.27
C SER A 260 3.38 27.20 -41.77
N VAL A 261 3.74 28.21 -40.96
CA VAL A 261 3.63 29.66 -41.25
C VAL A 261 4.97 30.19 -41.77
#